data_AF-A0A2W7MKM0-F1
#
_entry.id   AF-A0A2W7MKM0-F1
#
_cell.length_a   1.000
_cell.length_b   1.000
_cell.length_c   1.000
_cell.angle_alpha   90.00
_cell.angle_beta   90.00
_cell.angle_gamma   90.00
#
_symmetry.space_group_name_H-M   'P 1'
#
loop_
_entity.id
_entity.type
_entity.pdbx_description
1 polymer ?
#
loop_
_entity_poly.entity_id
_entity_poly.type
_entity_poly.pdbx_seq_one_letter_code
_entity_poly.pdbx_strand_id
1 'polypeptide(L)'
;MIVYLIIILAFILLQFMKESYPRLHSVIYTIYIFLFLYYIIVSILIPYFQEVITIVPTPLLPVVKLLLFSVILLFVSQIVEELLLEYEYTSLASMMSFTTKAIIILVWVNHMKQFYEKFFSIMGLFT
;
A
#
# COMPACT_ATOMS: atom_id res chain seq x y z
N MET A 1 14.63 -17.07 -8.10
CA MET A 1 15.68 -17.66 -7.22
C MET A 1 16.73 -16.64 -6.78
N ILE A 2 17.42 -15.96 -7.70
CA ILE A 2 18.49 -14.99 -7.37
C ILE A 2 18.02 -13.85 -6.44
N VAL A 3 16.82 -13.30 -6.67
CA VAL A 3 16.25 -12.23 -5.84
C VAL A 3 16.08 -12.64 -4.37
N TYR A 4 15.56 -13.84 -4.11
CA TYR A 4 15.43 -14.36 -2.74
C TYR A 4 16.79 -14.53 -2.05
N LEU A 5 17.81 -14.94 -2.82
CA LEU A 5 19.18 -15.04 -2.34
C LEU A 5 19.75 -13.67 -1.96
N ILE A 6 19.49 -12.63 -2.77
CA ILE A 6 19.89 -11.24 -2.47
C ILE A 6 19.18 -10.73 -1.21
N ILE A 7 17.89 -11.04 -1.03
CA ILE A 7 17.12 -10.65 0.17
C ILE A 7 17.71 -11.29 1.43
N ILE A 8 18.01 -12.59 1.38
CA ILE A 8 18.63 -13.31 2.50
C ILE A 8 20.00 -12.71 2.84
N LEU A 9 20.81 -12.44 1.83
CA LEU A 9 22.16 -11.89 2.02
C LEU A 9 22.12 -10.47 2.59
N ALA A 10 21.17 -9.64 2.16
CA ALA A 10 20.93 -8.32 2.71
C ALA A 10 20.42 -8.37 4.17
N PHE A 11 19.59 -9.35 4.52
CA PHE A 11 19.16 -9.58 5.90
C PHE A 11 20.34 -9.95 6.82
N ILE A 12 21.25 -10.80 6.34
CA ILE A 12 22.47 -11.18 7.08
C ILE A 12 23.37 -9.96 7.30
N LEU A 13 23.55 -9.12 6.27
CA LEU A 13 24.32 -7.87 6.36
C LEU A 13 23.70 -6.88 7.35
N LEU A 14 22.38 -6.73 7.33
CA LEU A 14 21.65 -5.90 8.31
C LEU A 14 21.85 -6.43 9.74
N GLN A 15 21.74 -7.74 9.95
CA GLN A 15 21.97 -8.36 11.25
C GLN A 15 23.38 -8.06 11.78
N PHE A 16 24.40 -8.16 10.92
CA PHE A 16 25.79 -7.87 11.26
C PHE A 16 26.02 -6.38 11.59
N MET A 17 25.33 -5.49 10.87
CA MET A 17 25.34 -4.06 11.14
C MET A 17 24.70 -3.69 12.46
N LYS A 18 23.66 -4.42 12.90
CA LYS A 18 23.00 -4.23 14.20
C LYS A 18 24.00 -4.39 15.36
N GLU A 19 24.88 -5.39 15.28
CA GLU A 19 25.92 -5.65 16.29
C GLU A 19 27.09 -4.66 16.21
N SER A 20 27.47 -4.22 15.01
CA SER A 20 28.64 -3.35 14.82
C SER A 20 28.36 -1.87 15.09
N TYR A 21 27.23 -1.34 14.61
CA TYR A 21 26.88 0.08 14.69
C TYR A 21 25.37 0.29 14.84
N PRO A 22 24.82 0.22 16.08
CA PRO A 22 23.38 0.20 16.31
C PRO A 22 22.64 1.47 15.83
N ARG A 23 23.29 2.64 15.89
CA ARG A 23 22.70 3.90 15.37
C ARG A 23 22.64 3.94 13.83
N LEU A 24 23.64 3.38 13.15
CA LEU A 24 23.69 3.35 11.69
C LEU A 24 22.76 2.26 11.12
N HIS A 25 22.61 1.16 11.87
CA HIS A 25 21.70 0.07 11.55
C HIS A 25 20.26 0.55 11.38
N SER A 26 19.74 1.36 12.30
CA SER A 26 18.36 1.88 12.22
C SER A 26 18.11 2.65 10.90
N VAL A 27 18.99 3.58 10.54
CA VAL A 27 18.82 4.39 9.33
C VAL A 27 18.88 3.51 8.07
N ILE A 28 19.85 2.60 8.00
CA ILE A 28 20.04 1.71 6.86
C ILE A 28 18.88 0.70 6.75
N TYR A 29 18.40 0.19 7.87
CA TYR A 29 17.24 -0.69 7.94
C TYR A 29 15.98 -0.03 7.40
N THR A 30 15.70 1.22 7.82
CA THR A 30 14.55 1.98 7.31
C THR A 30 14.65 2.19 5.80
N ILE A 31 15.80 2.63 5.30
CA ILE A 31 16.03 2.81 3.84
C ILE A 31 15.83 1.49 3.10
N TYR A 32 16.36 0.40 3.64
CA TYR A 32 16.24 -0.92 3.05
C TYR A 32 14.78 -1.40 2.99
N ILE A 33 14.00 -1.20 4.06
CA ILE A 33 12.56 -1.52 4.05
C ILE A 33 11.83 -0.77 2.94
N PHE A 34 12.07 0.54 2.79
CA PHE A 34 11.39 1.32 1.74
C PHE A 34 11.82 0.88 0.33
N LEU A 35 13.11 0.60 0.12
CA LEU A 35 13.60 0.06 -1.15
C LEU A 35 12.99 -1.33 -1.45
N PHE A 36 12.90 -2.18 -0.43
CA PHE A 36 12.32 -3.50 -0.57
C PHE A 36 10.83 -3.45 -0.85
N LEU A 37 10.10 -2.57 -0.16
CA LEU A 37 8.69 -2.31 -0.41
C LEU A 37 8.46 -1.77 -1.83
N TYR A 38 9.27 -0.82 -2.28
CA TYR A 38 9.23 -0.31 -3.65
C TYR A 38 9.46 -1.43 -4.67
N TYR A 39 10.48 -2.27 -4.44
CA TYR A 39 10.77 -3.42 -5.30
C TYR A 39 9.60 -4.39 -5.39
N ILE A 40 8.98 -4.73 -4.26
CA ILE A 40 7.79 -5.61 -4.21
C ILE A 40 6.63 -4.98 -4.99
N ILE A 41 6.37 -3.69 -4.77
CA ILE A 41 5.27 -3.00 -5.45
C ILE A 41 5.48 -3.02 -6.97
N VAL A 42 6.65 -2.62 -7.44
CA VAL A 42 6.92 -2.47 -8.88
C VAL A 42 7.09 -3.80 -9.59
N SER A 43 7.79 -4.74 -8.97
CA SER A 43 8.18 -6.00 -9.63
C SER A 43 7.14 -7.09 -9.48
N ILE A 44 6.26 -7.02 -8.47
CA ILE A 44 5.30 -8.08 -8.15
C ILE A 44 3.87 -7.54 -8.18
N LEU A 45 3.53 -6.56 -7.32
CA LEU A 45 2.12 -6.13 -7.21
C LEU A 45 1.59 -5.48 -8.49
N ILE A 46 2.31 -4.51 -9.07
CA ILE A 46 1.88 -3.79 -10.28
C ILE A 46 1.63 -4.76 -11.45
N PRO A 47 2.57 -5.63 -11.87
CA PRO A 47 2.34 -6.54 -12.98
C PRO A 47 1.19 -7.52 -12.68
N TYR A 48 1.10 -8.05 -11.45
CA TYR A 48 0.00 -8.92 -11.05
C TYR A 48 -1.36 -8.22 -11.13
N PHE A 49 -1.45 -6.95 -10.71
CA PHE A 49 -2.68 -6.18 -10.84
C PHE A 49 -3.02 -5.84 -12.28
N GLN A 50 -2.03 -5.63 -13.14
CA GLN A 50 -2.28 -5.45 -14.58
C GLN A 50 -2.91 -6.71 -15.17
N GLU A 51 -2.40 -7.91 -14.84
CA GLU A 51 -3.00 -9.17 -15.25
C GLU A 51 -4.45 -9.31 -14.74
N VAL A 52 -4.70 -9.04 -13.45
CA VAL A 52 -6.06 -9.08 -12.88
C VAL A 52 -7.00 -8.08 -13.55
N ILE A 53 -6.53 -6.88 -13.89
CA ILE A 53 -7.36 -5.87 -14.56
C ILE A 53 -7.74 -6.33 -15.97
N THR A 54 -6.87 -7.08 -16.68
CA THR A 54 -7.17 -7.55 -18.04
C THR A 54 -8.26 -8.62 -18.11
N ILE A 55 -8.47 -9.40 -17.05
CA ILE A 55 -9.49 -10.45 -16.98
C ILE A 55 -10.85 -9.94 -16.45
N VAL A 56 -10.89 -8.72 -15.89
CA VAL A 56 -12.09 -8.17 -15.25
C VAL A 56 -13.02 -7.54 -16.29
N PRO A 57 -14.34 -7.84 -16.25
CA PRO A 57 -15.32 -7.18 -17.10
C PRO A 57 -15.28 -5.66 -16.97
N THR A 58 -15.33 -4.95 -18.09
CA THR A 58 -15.31 -3.47 -18.17
C THR A 58 -16.26 -2.74 -17.20
N PRO A 59 -17.48 -3.24 -16.93
CA PRO A 59 -18.40 -2.60 -15.98
C PRO A 59 -17.90 -2.63 -14.52
N LEU A 60 -17.15 -3.67 -14.14
CA LEU A 60 -16.62 -3.87 -12.77
C LEU A 60 -15.23 -3.26 -12.59
N LEU A 61 -14.57 -2.92 -13.69
CA LEU A 61 -13.20 -2.38 -13.71
C LEU A 61 -12.98 -1.19 -12.76
N PRO A 62 -13.87 -0.19 -12.64
CA PRO A 62 -13.68 0.93 -11.73
C PRO A 62 -13.66 0.51 -10.27
N VAL A 63 -14.56 -0.39 -9.88
CA VAL A 63 -14.68 -0.90 -8.50
C VAL A 63 -13.46 -1.76 -8.16
N VAL A 64 -13.03 -2.62 -9.08
CA VAL A 64 -11.84 -3.47 -8.87
C VAL A 64 -10.58 -2.62 -8.73
N LYS A 65 -10.37 -1.59 -9.57
CA LYS A 65 -9.24 -0.68 -9.43
C LYS A 65 -9.23 0.04 -8.08
N LEU A 66 -10.39 0.46 -7.61
CA LEU A 66 -10.56 1.17 -6.35
C LEU A 66 -10.36 0.26 -5.12
N LEU A 67 -10.80 -1.00 -5.22
CA LEU A 67 -10.47 -2.06 -4.27
C LEU A 67 -8.95 -2.32 -4.20
N LEU A 68 -8.31 -2.53 -5.35
CA LEU A 68 -6.87 -2.77 -5.43
C LEU A 68 -6.08 -1.60 -4.83
N PHE A 69 -6.45 -0.37 -5.18
CA PHE A 69 -5.87 0.84 -4.57
C PHE A 69 -6.03 0.84 -3.04
N SER A 70 -7.23 0.55 -2.54
CA SER A 70 -7.52 0.53 -1.09
C SER A 70 -6.65 -0.50 -0.36
N VAL A 71 -6.53 -1.71 -0.93
CA VAL A 71 -5.74 -2.81 -0.35
C VAL A 71 -4.26 -2.44 -0.31
N ILE A 72 -3.69 -1.93 -1.41
CA ILE A 72 -2.29 -1.51 -1.45
C ILE A 72 -2.03 -0.42 -0.41
N LEU A 73 -2.90 0.59 -0.36
CA LEU A 73 -2.74 1.73 0.54
C LEU A 73 -2.80 1.29 2.00
N LEU A 74 -3.69 0.36 2.35
CA LEU A 74 -3.74 -0.23 3.70
C LEU A 74 -2.47 -1.00 4.04
N PHE A 75 -1.99 -1.86 3.15
CA PHE A 75 -0.76 -2.63 3.39
C PHE A 75 0.46 -1.72 3.58
N VAL A 76 0.62 -0.72 2.71
CA VAL A 76 1.71 0.26 2.84
C VAL A 76 1.59 1.04 4.15
N SER A 77 0.37 1.49 4.50
CA SER A 77 0.14 2.22 5.75
C SER A 77 0.44 1.37 6.98
N GLN A 78 0.15 0.07 6.97
CA GLN A 78 0.47 -0.83 8.09
C GLN A 78 1.99 -0.97 8.27
N ILE A 79 2.74 -1.16 7.18
CA ILE A 79 4.20 -1.28 7.23
C ILE A 79 4.83 0.01 7.79
N VAL A 80 4.33 1.18 7.35
CA VAL A 80 4.84 2.45 7.87
C VAL A 80 4.41 2.69 9.32
N GLU A 81 3.19 2.29 9.69
CA GLU A 81 2.71 2.38 11.08
C GLU A 81 3.59 1.55 12.03
N GLU A 82 3.88 0.29 11.68
CA GLU A 82 4.78 -0.58 12.44
C GLU A 82 6.19 0.03 12.56
N LEU A 83 6.73 0.57 11.47
CA LEU A 83 8.05 1.21 11.48
C LEU A 83 8.06 2.45 12.38
N LEU A 84 7.01 3.27 12.37
CA LEU A 84 6.91 4.44 13.25
C LEU A 84 6.75 4.04 14.73
N LEU A 85 6.06 2.94 15.02
CA LEU A 85 5.93 2.40 16.37
C LEU A 85 7.28 1.89 16.90
N GLU A 86 8.09 1.24 16.07
CA GLU A 86 9.46 0.82 16.43
C GLU A 86 10.36 2.00 16.80
N TYR A 87 10.12 3.18 16.23
CA TYR A 87 10.84 4.42 16.53
C TYR A 87 10.17 5.31 17.59
N GLU A 88 9.22 4.76 18.36
CA GLU A 88 8.49 5.47 19.43
C GLU A 88 7.63 6.65 18.95
N TYR A 89 7.40 6.80 17.63
CA TYR A 89 6.54 7.83 17.03
C TYR A 89 5.05 7.44 17.05
N THR A 90 4.56 7.00 18.21
CA THR A 90 3.20 6.44 18.40
C THR A 90 2.07 7.37 17.96
N SER A 91 2.14 8.65 18.29
CA SER A 91 1.13 9.64 17.88
C SER A 91 1.12 9.87 16.37
N LEU A 92 2.29 9.81 15.71
CA LEU A 92 2.39 9.97 14.26
C LEU A 92 1.88 8.71 13.54
N ALA A 93 2.20 7.53 14.07
CA ALA A 93 1.72 6.24 13.57
C ALA A 93 0.18 6.16 13.58
N SER A 94 -0.44 6.51 14.71
CA SER A 94 -1.91 6.51 14.85
C SER A 94 -2.58 7.54 13.94
N MET A 95 -2.01 8.75 13.84
CA MET A 95 -2.52 9.79 12.94
C MET A 95 -2.45 9.36 11.47
N MET A 96 -1.33 8.75 11.05
CA MET A 96 -1.18 8.23 9.69
C MET A 96 -2.18 7.12 9.38
N SER A 97 -2.35 6.14 10.29
CA SER A 97 -3.33 5.06 10.16
C SER A 97 -4.76 5.60 10.01
N PHE A 98 -5.11 6.60 10.82
CA PHE A 98 -6.39 7.28 10.73
C PHE A 98 -6.56 8.02 9.40
N THR A 99 -5.56 8.81 8.97
CA THR A 99 -5.59 9.54 7.70
C THR A 99 -5.74 8.58 6.51
N THR A 100 -5.01 7.47 6.48
CA THR A 100 -5.16 6.45 5.43
C THR A 100 -6.59 5.92 5.36
N LYS A 101 -7.18 5.53 6.50
CA LYS A 101 -8.56 5.03 6.56
C LYS A 101 -9.55 6.10 6.10
N ALA A 102 -9.35 7.36 6.50
CA ALA A 102 -10.18 8.48 6.07
C ALA A 102 -10.10 8.72 4.55
N ILE A 103 -8.90 8.66 3.96
CA ILE A 103 -8.72 8.77 2.50
C ILE A 103 -9.49 7.66 1.78
N ILE A 104 -9.40 6.42 2.26
CA ILE A 104 -10.12 5.29 1.67
C ILE A 104 -11.63 5.56 1.70
N ILE A 105 -12.17 5.96 2.86
CA ILE A 105 -13.60 6.29 2.99
C ILE A 105 -13.99 7.39 1.99
N LEU A 106 -13.21 8.48 1.90
CA LEU A 106 -13.50 9.58 0.98
C LEU A 106 -13.49 9.14 -0.49
N VAL A 107 -12.53 8.31 -0.88
CA VAL A 107 -12.43 7.77 -2.24
C VAL A 107 -13.64 6.90 -2.57
N TRP A 108 -14.07 6.04 -1.64
CA TRP A 108 -15.27 5.22 -1.80
C TRP A 108 -16.56 6.04 -1.84
N VAL A 109 -16.70 7.04 -0.97
CA VAL A 109 -17.88 7.94 -0.98
C VAL A 109 -17.97 8.70 -2.30
N ASN A 110 -16.86 9.22 -2.83
CA ASN A 110 -16.83 9.87 -4.13
C ASN A 110 -17.21 8.91 -5.27
N HIS A 111 -16.77 7.66 -5.21
CA HIS A 111 -17.17 6.66 -6.20
C HIS A 111 -18.66 6.31 -6.12
N MET A 112 -19.19 6.14 -4.90
CA MET A 112 -20.62 5.88 -4.67
C MET A 112 -21.51 7.04 -5.15
N LYS A 113 -21.05 8.30 -5.00
CA LYS A 113 -21.76 9.46 -5.53
C LYS A 113 -21.93 9.39 -7.05
N GLN A 114 -20.85 9.07 -7.78
CA GLN A 114 -20.90 8.91 -9.24
C GLN A 114 -21.83 7.76 -9.65
N PHE A 115 -21.83 6.67 -8.89
CA PHE A 115 -22.75 5.56 -9.13
C PHE A 115 -24.20 5.98 -8.91
N TYR A 116 -24.48 6.72 -7.83
CA TYR A 116 -25.82 7.20 -7.51
C TYR A 116 -26.37 8.14 -8.58
N GLU A 117 -25.59 9.12 -9.03
CA GLU A 117 -25.98 10.04 -10.11
C GLU A 117 -26.32 9.28 -11.41
N LYS A 118 -25.50 8.30 -11.77
CA LYS A 118 -25.71 7.48 -12.97
C LYS A 118 -26.92 6.55 -12.86
N PHE A 119 -27.12 5.94 -11.69
CA PHE A 119 -28.26 5.07 -11.42
C PHE A 119 -29.59 5.84 -11.48
N PHE A 120 -29.63 7.03 -10.89
CA PHE A 120 -30.83 7.87 -10.90
C PHE A 120 -31.13 8.49 -12.26
N SER A 121 -30.10 8.82 -13.05
CA SER A 121 -30.25 9.20 -14.46
C SER A 121 -30.86 8.07 -15.29
N ILE A 122 -30.43 6.81 -15.07
CA ILE A 122 -30.98 5.64 -15.77
C ILE A 122 -32.43 5.35 -15.33
N MET A 123 -32.79 5.58 -14.07
CA MET A 123 -34.16 5.42 -13.58
C MET A 123 -35.10 6.59 -13.96
N GLY A 124 -34.63 7.61 -14.67
CA GLY A 124 -35.46 8.75 -15.11
C GLY A 124 -35.98 9.61 -13.95
N LEU A 125 -35.41 9.49 -12.76
CA LEU A 125 -35.83 10.21 -11.55
C LEU A 125 -35.14 11.57 -11.37
N PHE A 126 -34.15 11.87 -12.22
CA PHE A 126 -33.62 13.21 -12.41
C PHE A 126 -33.93 13.66 -13.84
N THR A 127 -35.07 14.34 -13.99
CA THR A 127 -35.30 15.32 -15.07
C THR A 127 -34.76 16.67 -14.65
#